data_AF-A0A108CRH3-F1
#
_entry.id   AF-A0A108CRH3-F1
#
_cell.length_a   1.000
_cell.length_b   1.000
_cell.length_c   1.000
_cell.angle_alpha   90.00
_cell.angle_beta   90.00
_cell.angle_gamma   90.00
#
_symmetry.space_group_name_H-M   'P 1'
#
loop_
_entity.id
_entity.type
_entity.pdbx_description
1 polymer ?
#
loop_
_entity_poly.entity_id
_entity_poly.type
_entity_poly.pdbx_seq_one_letter_code
_entity_poly.pdbx_strand_id
1 'polypeptide(L)'
;MSALTPMQRLIEEGKAVEHSGSEVFGYWRGHEIWVRREATRCMGGWYIIVKHPDGGYLYDGWWEKRGASAAQAVAEAFRGACLLEAA
;
A
#
# COMPACT_ATOMS: atom_id res chain seq x y z
N MET A 1 -6.23 11.86 -20.36
CA MET A 1 -6.67 11.64 -18.98
C MET A 1 -5.44 11.31 -18.16
N SER A 2 -5.12 12.08 -17.12
CA SER A 2 -3.97 11.77 -16.26
C SER A 2 -4.23 10.45 -15.55
N ALA A 3 -3.27 9.54 -15.56
CA ALA A 3 -3.40 8.28 -14.84
C ALA A 3 -3.52 8.57 -13.32
N LEU A 4 -4.54 7.99 -12.68
CA LEU A 4 -4.71 8.08 -11.23
C LEU A 4 -3.51 7.45 -10.51
N THR A 5 -3.06 8.06 -9.42
CA THR A 5 -2.01 7.47 -8.58
C THR A 5 -2.52 6.21 -7.87
N PRO A 6 -1.65 5.30 -7.41
CA PRO A 6 -2.06 4.10 -6.68
C PRO A 6 -2.95 4.39 -5.46
N MET A 7 -2.67 5.47 -4.73
CA MET A 7 -3.51 5.88 -3.60
C MET A 7 -4.89 6.39 -4.04
N GLN A 8 -4.97 7.15 -5.14
CA GLN A 8 -6.27 7.57 -5.68
C GLN A 8 -7.07 6.38 -6.19
N ARG A 9 -6.45 5.43 -6.89
CA ARG A 9 -7.11 4.18 -7.31
C ARG A 9 -7.61 3.37 -6.11
N LEU A 10 -6.79 3.26 -5.07
CA LEU A 10 -7.21 2.59 -3.85
C LEU A 10 -8.43 3.28 -3.23
N ILE A 11 -8.44 4.61 -3.13
CA ILE A 11 -9.54 5.37 -2.54
C ILE A 11 -10.81 5.34 -3.42
N GLU A 12 -10.67 5.51 -4.73
CA GLU A 12 -11.79 5.66 -5.66
C GLU A 12 -12.39 4.31 -6.08
N GLU A 13 -11.57 3.28 -6.27
CA GLU A 13 -11.97 1.97 -6.79
C GLU A 13 -11.93 0.87 -5.73
N GLY A 14 -11.24 1.11 -4.61
CA GLY A 14 -11.10 0.14 -3.53
C GLY A 14 -12.33 0.02 -2.64
N LYS A 15 -12.27 -0.93 -1.71
CA LYS A 15 -13.31 -1.19 -0.71
C LYS A 15 -12.73 -1.11 0.69
N ALA A 16 -13.56 -0.66 1.64
CA ALA A 16 -13.20 -0.52 3.06
C ALA A 16 -11.85 0.20 3.26
N VAL A 17 -11.68 1.32 2.56
CA VAL A 17 -10.43 2.08 2.58
C VAL A 17 -10.41 2.95 3.83
N GLU A 18 -9.51 2.64 4.73
CA GLU A 18 -9.18 3.46 5.88
C GLU A 18 -7.80 4.05 5.64
N HIS A 19 -7.67 5.38 5.74
CA HIS A 19 -6.38 6.04 5.57
C HIS A 19 -6.16 7.08 6.67
N SER A 20 -4.98 7.03 7.24
CA SER A 20 -4.46 7.98 8.23
C SER A 20 -3.03 8.37 7.85
N GLY A 21 -2.46 9.36 8.53
CA GLY A 21 -1.08 9.79 8.29
C GLY A 21 -0.02 8.71 8.57
N SER A 22 -0.39 7.65 9.29
CA SER A 22 0.52 6.57 9.73
C SER A 22 0.08 5.18 9.31
N GLU A 23 -1.06 5.02 8.66
CA GLU A 23 -1.60 3.71 8.31
C GLU A 23 -2.62 3.84 7.19
N VAL A 24 -2.56 2.96 6.21
CA VAL A 24 -3.57 2.82 5.16
C VAL A 24 -3.92 1.35 5.03
N PHE A 25 -5.21 1.07 5.06
CA PHE A 25 -5.76 -0.26 4.88
C PHE A 25 -6.89 -0.19 3.84
N GLY A 26 -7.01 -1.20 3.00
CA GLY A 26 -8.14 -1.32 2.10
C GLY A 26 -8.00 -2.48 1.14
N TYR A 27 -9.05 -2.75 0.39
CA TYR A 27 -9.06 -3.82 -0.59
C TYR A 27 -9.11 -3.26 -2.01
N TRP A 28 -8.23 -3.72 -2.89
CA TRP A 28 -8.24 -3.35 -4.30
C TRP A 28 -8.38 -4.60 -5.18
N ARG A 29 -9.46 -4.68 -5.96
CA ARG A 29 -9.81 -5.87 -6.78
C ARG A 29 -9.73 -7.20 -6.01
N GLY A 30 -10.11 -7.18 -4.72
CA GLY A 30 -10.04 -8.36 -3.84
C GLY A 30 -8.70 -8.58 -3.13
N HIS A 31 -7.66 -7.83 -3.50
CA HIS A 31 -6.37 -7.87 -2.81
C HIS A 31 -6.41 -6.98 -1.57
N GLU A 32 -6.01 -7.53 -0.42
CA GLU A 32 -5.85 -6.73 0.80
C GLU A 32 -4.55 -5.94 0.69
N ILE A 33 -4.62 -4.63 0.90
CA ILE A 33 -3.48 -3.73 0.93
C ILE A 33 -3.44 -3.09 2.30
N TRP A 34 -2.35 -3.33 3.02
CA TRP A 34 -2.12 -2.78 4.33
C TRP A 34 -0.72 -2.20 4.42
N VAL A 35 -0.62 -0.90 4.67
CA VAL A 35 0.64 -0.22 4.91
C VAL A 35 0.58 0.51 6.23
N ARG A 36 1.58 0.31 7.07
CA ARG A 36 1.64 0.91 8.39
C ARG A 36 3.01 1.51 8.64
N ARG A 37 3.03 2.74 9.12
CA ARG A 37 4.25 3.43 9.52
C ARG A 37 4.73 2.85 10.84
N GLU A 38 6.00 2.50 10.87
CA GLU A 38 6.60 1.96 12.07
C GLU A 38 6.90 3.07 13.08
N ALA A 39 6.44 2.86 14.31
CA ALA A 39 6.47 3.85 15.38
C ALA A 39 7.84 3.96 16.05
N THR A 40 8.70 2.95 15.91
CA THR A 40 10.06 3.02 16.44
C THR A 40 10.86 4.10 15.68
N ARG A 41 11.18 5.19 16.41
CA ARG A 41 11.94 6.38 15.95
C ARG A 41 13.22 6.06 15.18
N CYS A 42 13.79 4.87 15.39
CA CYS A 42 15.04 4.42 14.79
C CYS A 42 14.86 3.80 13.39
N MET A 43 13.66 3.36 13.02
CA MET A 43 13.42 2.65 11.74
C MET A 43 12.62 3.47 10.73
N GLY A 44 11.70 4.34 11.18
CA GLY A 44 11.11 5.44 10.38
C GLY A 44 10.47 5.08 9.03
N GLY A 45 10.34 3.80 8.71
CA GLY A 45 9.85 3.27 7.43
C GLY A 45 8.41 2.80 7.50
N TRP A 46 8.04 1.98 6.53
CA TRP A 46 6.71 1.44 6.35
C TRP A 46 6.77 -0.08 6.30
N TYR A 47 5.93 -0.73 7.09
CA TYR A 47 5.63 -2.13 6.91
C TYR A 47 4.48 -2.25 5.91
N ILE A 48 4.64 -3.12 4.93
CA ILE A 48 3.73 -3.25 3.79
C ILE A 48 3.36 -4.72 3.67
N ILE A 49 2.05 -4.98 3.67
CA ILE A 49 1.45 -6.27 3.41
C ILE A 49 0.47 -6.12 2.25
N VAL A 50 0.58 -7.02 1.28
CA VAL A 50 -0.39 -7.22 0.21
C VAL A 50 -0.75 -8.68 0.14
N LYS A 51 -2.04 -9.00 0.31
CA LYS A 51 -2.54 -10.37 0.20
C LYS A 51 -3.38 -10.56 -1.06
N HIS A 52 -3.18 -11.70 -1.71
CA HIS A 52 -4.07 -12.21 -2.73
C HIS A 52 -5.39 -12.67 -2.08
N PRO A 53 -6.56 -12.53 -2.75
CA PRO A 53 -7.84 -13.05 -2.24
C PRO A 53 -7.82 -14.55 -1.92
N ASP A 54 -6.92 -15.32 -2.53
CA ASP A 54 -6.74 -16.75 -2.25
C ASP A 54 -5.97 -17.03 -0.94
N GLY A 55 -5.60 -15.99 -0.19
CA GLY A 55 -4.92 -16.09 1.11
C GLY A 55 -3.39 -16.10 1.05
N GLY A 56 -2.81 -16.03 -0.15
CA GLY A 56 -1.35 -15.88 -0.35
C GLY A 56 -0.87 -14.45 -0.09
N TYR A 57 0.38 -14.30 0.33
CA TYR A 57 1.04 -12.98 0.42
C TYR A 57 1.73 -12.69 -0.91
N LEU A 58 1.33 -11.61 -1.58
CA LEU A 58 2.03 -11.10 -2.77
C LEU A 58 3.22 -10.24 -2.38
N TYR A 59 3.07 -9.50 -1.29
CA TYR A 59 4.13 -8.66 -0.74
C TYR A 59 4.03 -8.65 0.78
N ASP A 60 5.14 -8.94 1.45
CA ASP A 60 5.27 -8.82 2.90
C ASP A 60 6.69 -8.35 3.18
N GLY A 61 6.82 -7.09 3.55
CA GLY A 61 8.14 -6.48 3.58
C GLY A 61 8.21 -5.14 4.29
N TRP A 62 9.43 -4.86 4.71
CA TRP A 62 9.83 -3.61 5.34
C TRP A 62 10.42 -2.66 4.30
N TRP A 63 9.79 -1.50 4.16
CA TRP A 63 10.29 -0.42 3.32
C TRP A 63 10.94 0.66 4.19
N GLU A 64 12.27 0.64 4.26
CA GLU A 64 13.10 1.50 5.14
C GLU A 64 13.19 2.96 4.66
N LYS A 65 12.24 3.44 3.86
CA LYS A 65 12.26 4.81 3.32
C LYS A 65 11.74 5.81 4.35
N ARG A 66 12.67 6.34 5.14
CA ARG A 66 12.38 7.36 6.15
C ARG A 66 11.81 8.63 5.53
N GLY A 67 10.72 9.13 6.12
CA GLY A 67 10.05 10.34 5.65
C GLY A 67 9.14 10.14 4.43
N ALA A 68 8.98 8.91 3.94
CA ALA A 68 8.01 8.62 2.90
C ALA A 68 6.58 8.85 3.42
N SER A 69 5.71 9.38 2.55
CA SER A 69 4.29 9.55 2.85
C SER A 69 3.51 8.24 2.69
N ALA A 70 2.32 8.18 3.29
CA ALA A 70 1.40 7.06 3.11
C ALA A 70 1.13 6.76 1.63
N ALA A 71 0.98 7.80 0.79
CA ALA A 71 0.79 7.66 -0.65
C ALA A 71 1.98 6.96 -1.34
N GLN A 72 3.20 7.25 -0.90
CA GLN A 72 4.39 6.59 -1.42
C GLN A 72 4.48 5.14 -0.96
N ALA A 73 4.05 4.82 0.27
CA ALA A 73 4.00 3.44 0.76
C ALA A 73 2.94 2.61 0.01
N VAL A 74 1.76 3.19 -0.27
CA VAL A 74 0.75 2.54 -1.13
C VAL A 74 1.28 2.31 -2.54
N ALA A 75 2.00 3.28 -3.12
CA ALA A 75 2.63 3.08 -4.42
C ALA A 75 3.68 1.94 -4.41
N GLU A 76 4.45 1.82 -3.34
CA GLU A 76 5.39 0.71 -3.17
C GLU A 76 4.66 -0.63 -3.01
N ALA A 77 3.54 -0.68 -2.28
CA ALA A 77 2.70 -1.87 -2.16
C ALA A 77 2.18 -2.36 -3.52
N PHE A 78 1.63 -1.44 -4.33
CA PHE A 78 1.15 -1.74 -5.67
C PHE A 78 2.27 -2.19 -6.61
N ARG A 79 3.47 -1.58 -6.51
CA ARG A 79 4.64 -2.01 -7.28
C ARG A 79 5.13 -3.39 -6.85
N GLY A 80 5.28 -3.62 -5.55
CA GLY A 80 5.80 -4.85 -4.97
C GLY A 80 4.92 -6.06 -5.23
N ALA A 81 3.60 -5.85 -5.29
CA ALA A 81 2.63 -6.88 -5.64
C ALA A 81 2.28 -6.92 -7.15
N CYS A 82 3.00 -6.17 -8.00
CA CYS A 82 2.75 -6.07 -9.45
C CYS A 82 1.27 -5.80 -9.83
N LEU A 83 0.57 -5.00 -9.02
CA LEU A 83 -0.86 -4.70 -9.19
C LEU A 83 -1.13 -3.62 -10.25
N LEU A 84 -0.11 -2.87 -10.64
CA LEU A 84 -0.17 -1.96 -11.77
C LEU A 84 0.13 -2.78 -13.02
N GLU A 85 -0.85 -2.89 -13.93
CA GLU A 85 -0.55 -3.41 -15.26
C GLU A 85 0.59 -2.58 -15.86
N ALA A 86 1.61 -3.28 -16.38
CA ALA A 86 2.63 -2.64 -17.19
C ALA A 86 1.90 -1.90 -18.33
N ALA A 87 1.85 -0.58 -18.23
CA ALA A 87 1.34 0.28 -19.30
C ALA A 87 2.15 0.06 -20.58
#